data_AF-A0A0R1NMU5-F1
#
_entry.id   AF-A0A0R1NMU5-F1
#
_cell.length_a   1.000
_cell.length_b   1.000
_cell.length_c   1.000
_cell.angle_alpha   90.00
_cell.angle_beta   90.00
_cell.angle_gamma   90.00
#
_symmetry.space_group_name_H-M   'P 1'
#
loop_
_entity.id
_entity.type
_entity.pdbx_description
1 polymer ?
#
loop_
_entity_poly.entity_id
_entity_poly.type
_entity_poly.pdbx_seq_one_letter_code
_entity_poly.pdbx_strand_id
1 'polypeptide(L)'
;MTKGSAVFQVLKPAAYSTTNPRLANTTDLTVNKSTNPDLSNAVFTNNGEKLTVSDDSTAAGKIEFDLTQVDANGNAKSALTAQVLDYLKSNGNTIDKLNSAIASAAAGTYVSPANLQVNDLFSGSTDASYSGSDVMNYINKHDSLKSLKSGAYPVFDANGKITSWKQVTFNAETAYAGKFGQTTPSEVVYSFNPSTATTLTTFPTTSGNGYNPFG
;
A
#
# COMPACT_ATOMS: atom_id res chain seq x y z
N MET A 1 35.78 2.48 26.54
CA MET A 1 34.48 1.96 26.08
C MET A 1 34.54 1.89 24.56
N THR A 2 34.62 0.69 24.00
CA THR A 2 34.60 0.51 22.54
C THR A 2 33.21 0.92 22.07
N LYS A 3 33.13 1.92 21.18
CA LYS A 3 31.87 2.30 20.54
C LYS A 3 31.37 1.05 19.79
N GLY A 4 30.34 0.39 20.30
CA GLY A 4 29.75 -0.77 19.62
C GLY A 4 29.39 -0.40 18.18
N SER A 5 29.55 -1.32 17.24
CA SER A 5 29.17 -1.08 15.85
C SER A 5 27.70 -0.64 15.80
N ALA A 6 27.44 0.49 15.13
CA ALA A 6 26.07 0.93 14.87
C ALA A 6 25.44 0.01 13.83
N VAL A 7 24.21 -0.43 14.09
CA VAL A 7 23.43 -1.27 13.18
C VAL A 7 22.06 -0.65 12.96
N PHE A 8 21.51 -0.89 11.77
CA PHE A 8 20.16 -0.49 11.42
C PHE A 8 19.18 -1.54 11.90
N GLN A 9 18.00 -1.08 12.31
CA GLN A 9 16.88 -1.95 12.60
C GLN A 9 15.80 -1.76 11.55
N VAL A 10 15.45 -2.86 10.88
CA VAL A 10 14.32 -2.89 9.95
C VAL A 10 13.03 -2.81 10.76
N LEU A 11 12.13 -1.94 10.30
CA LEU A 11 10.79 -1.77 10.82
C LEU A 11 9.80 -2.56 9.95
N LYS A 12 8.56 -2.71 10.41
CA LYS A 12 7.51 -3.39 9.65
C LYS A 12 6.20 -2.63 9.79
N PRO A 13 5.62 -2.12 8.70
CA PRO A 13 4.37 -1.38 8.76
C PRO A 13 3.23 -2.39 8.82
N ALA A 14 2.36 -2.26 9.81
CA ALA A 14 1.08 -2.96 9.88
C ALA A 14 -0.05 -1.93 9.87
N ALA A 15 -1.24 -2.31 9.42
CA ALA A 15 -2.36 -1.37 9.36
C ALA A 15 -3.68 -1.99 9.81
N TYR A 16 -4.51 -1.16 10.42
CA TYR A 16 -5.89 -1.49 10.77
C TYR A 16 -6.84 -0.37 10.35
N SER A 17 -8.06 -0.76 9.98
CA SER A 17 -9.15 0.14 9.62
C SER A 17 -9.91 0.50 10.87
N THR A 18 -10.19 1.79 11.02
CA THR A 18 -10.99 2.31 12.12
C THR A 18 -12.50 2.12 11.92
N THR A 19 -12.94 1.76 10.70
CA THR A 19 -14.37 1.75 10.32
C THR A 19 -14.82 0.49 9.59
N ASN A 20 -13.90 -0.31 9.05
CA ASN A 20 -14.24 -1.55 8.34
C ASN A 20 -13.29 -2.69 8.72
N PRO A 21 -13.64 -3.51 9.72
CA PRO A 21 -12.82 -4.64 10.16
C PRO A 21 -12.58 -5.69 9.06
N ARG A 22 -13.42 -5.74 8.01
CA ARG A 22 -13.21 -6.66 6.87
C ARG A 22 -12.10 -6.21 5.93
N LEU A 23 -11.80 -4.92 5.92
CA LEU A 23 -10.66 -4.32 5.19
C LEU A 23 -9.38 -4.34 6.03
N ALA A 24 -9.49 -4.74 7.29
CA ALA A 24 -8.50 -4.55 8.31
C ALA A 24 -8.27 -5.81 9.10
N ASN A 25 -7.34 -6.59 8.59
CA ASN A 25 -6.39 -7.38 9.36
C ASN A 25 -5.29 -7.78 8.37
N THR A 26 -4.59 -6.78 7.83
CA THR A 26 -3.34 -7.09 7.11
C THR A 26 -2.30 -7.33 8.18
N THR A 27 -1.99 -8.61 8.41
CA THR A 27 -0.60 -8.98 8.69
C THR A 27 0.25 -8.29 7.63
N ASP A 28 0.86 -7.18 8.00
CA ASP A 28 1.91 -6.45 7.28
C ASP A 28 1.42 -5.75 6.02
N LEU A 29 1.63 -4.43 5.95
CA LEU A 29 1.55 -3.70 4.69
C LEU A 29 2.69 -4.13 3.79
N THR A 30 2.38 -4.44 2.54
CA THR A 30 3.37 -4.81 1.54
C THR A 30 3.81 -3.58 0.74
N VAL A 31 5.09 -3.50 0.38
CA VAL A 31 5.53 -2.41 -0.50
C VAL A 31 4.89 -2.58 -1.87
N ASN A 32 4.24 -1.53 -2.38
CA ASN A 32 3.66 -1.49 -3.71
C ASN A 32 4.79 -1.49 -4.74
N LYS A 33 4.70 -2.39 -5.70
CA LYS A 33 5.64 -2.50 -6.82
C LYS A 33 4.85 -2.44 -8.11
N SER A 34 5.38 -1.72 -9.11
CA SER A 34 4.89 -1.85 -10.49
C SER A 34 5.88 -2.69 -11.27
N THR A 35 5.41 -3.73 -11.95
CA THR A 35 6.17 -4.45 -12.97
C THR A 35 6.03 -3.79 -14.35
N ASN A 36 5.07 -2.86 -14.50
CA ASN A 36 4.90 -2.09 -15.71
C ASN A 36 5.89 -0.92 -15.74
N PRO A 37 6.83 -0.88 -16.70
CA PRO A 37 7.87 0.15 -16.78
C PRO A 37 7.33 1.54 -17.11
N ASP A 38 6.11 1.63 -17.66
CA ASP A 38 5.47 2.90 -18.02
C ASP A 38 4.67 3.50 -16.86
N LEU A 39 4.52 2.78 -15.74
CA LEU A 39 3.76 3.20 -14.58
C LEU A 39 4.65 3.50 -13.38
N SER A 40 4.29 4.57 -12.67
CA SER A 40 4.86 4.89 -11.37
C SER A 40 4.65 3.74 -10.37
N ASN A 41 5.64 3.49 -9.52
CA ASN A 41 5.50 2.64 -8.33
C ASN A 41 4.50 3.19 -7.28
N ALA A 42 3.95 4.39 -7.49
CA ALA A 42 2.85 4.93 -6.72
C ALA A 42 1.47 4.49 -7.25
N VAL A 43 1.40 3.87 -8.43
CA VAL A 43 0.17 3.33 -9.01
C VAL A 43 0.00 1.88 -8.55
N PHE A 44 -1.17 1.55 -8.02
CA PHE A 44 -1.51 0.20 -7.62
C PHE A 44 -1.72 -0.67 -8.85
N THR A 45 -0.88 -1.70 -8.98
CA THR A 45 -0.96 -2.71 -10.04
C THR A 45 -1.15 -4.12 -9.46
N ASN A 46 -1.56 -4.21 -8.19
CA ASN A 46 -1.57 -5.45 -7.42
C ASN A 46 -0.21 -6.17 -7.48
N ASN A 47 0.87 -5.40 -7.39
CA ASN A 47 2.26 -5.87 -7.47
C ASN A 47 2.61 -6.64 -8.74
N GLY A 48 1.94 -6.32 -9.86
CA GLY A 48 2.12 -7.02 -11.14
C GLY A 48 1.36 -8.34 -11.23
N GLU A 49 0.61 -8.71 -10.19
CA GLU A 49 -0.30 -9.84 -10.19
C GLU A 49 -1.71 -9.42 -10.60
N LYS A 50 -2.55 -10.38 -10.93
CA LYS A 50 -3.96 -10.09 -11.23
C LYS A 50 -4.81 -10.08 -9.97
N LEU A 51 -5.72 -9.13 -9.88
CA LEU A 51 -6.66 -9.02 -8.78
C LEU A 51 -7.81 -10.02 -8.98
N THR A 52 -7.96 -10.99 -8.09
CA THR A 52 -9.12 -11.89 -8.11
C THR A 52 -10.29 -11.28 -7.34
N VAL A 53 -11.41 -11.08 -8.01
CA VAL A 53 -12.69 -10.75 -7.36
C VAL A 53 -13.57 -11.99 -7.38
N SER A 54 -13.95 -12.47 -6.19
CA SER A 54 -14.83 -13.62 -6.04
C SER A 54 -16.27 -13.18 -5.86
N ASP A 55 -17.19 -13.74 -6.63
CA ASP A 55 -18.61 -13.75 -6.27
C ASP A 55 -18.94 -15.06 -5.56
N ASP A 56 -19.33 -14.99 -4.29
CA ASP A 56 -19.63 -16.15 -3.43
C ASP A 56 -20.77 -17.04 -3.96
N SER A 57 -21.31 -16.72 -5.14
CA SER A 57 -22.49 -17.32 -5.74
C SER A 57 -22.20 -18.57 -6.61
N THR A 58 -20.99 -18.79 -7.14
CA THR A 58 -20.67 -20.05 -7.87
C THR A 58 -19.16 -20.38 -7.90
N ALA A 59 -18.81 -21.67 -7.96
CA ALA A 59 -17.42 -22.17 -8.08
C ALA A 59 -16.72 -21.80 -9.42
N ALA A 60 -17.44 -21.20 -10.37
CA ALA A 60 -16.89 -20.60 -11.60
C ALA A 60 -16.53 -19.10 -11.43
N GLY A 61 -16.75 -18.53 -10.24
CA GLY A 61 -16.90 -17.09 -9.97
C GLY A 61 -15.65 -16.33 -9.51
N LYS A 62 -14.46 -16.68 -9.98
CA LYS A 62 -13.23 -15.88 -9.77
C LYS A 62 -12.87 -15.16 -11.07
N ILE A 63 -13.06 -13.85 -11.10
CA ILE A 63 -12.65 -13.01 -12.23
C ILE A 63 -11.35 -12.31 -11.87
N GLU A 64 -10.34 -12.49 -12.71
CA GLU A 64 -9.03 -11.85 -12.57
C GLU A 64 -8.98 -10.54 -13.36
N PHE A 65 -8.59 -9.46 -12.69
CA PHE A 65 -8.39 -8.15 -13.30
C PHE A 65 -6.90 -7.83 -13.38
N ASP A 66 -6.44 -7.49 -14.58
CA ASP A 66 -5.06 -7.08 -14.81
C ASP A 66 -4.95 -5.56 -14.75
N LEU A 67 -4.65 -5.02 -13.57
CA LEU A 67 -4.48 -3.59 -13.35
C LEU A 67 -3.17 -3.04 -13.95
N THR A 68 -2.28 -3.88 -14.50
CA THR A 68 -1.12 -3.40 -15.26
C THR A 68 -1.52 -2.81 -16.61
N GLN A 69 -2.75 -3.05 -17.07
CA GLN A 69 -3.34 -2.56 -18.32
C GLN A 69 -3.84 -1.11 -18.22
N VAL A 70 -3.14 -0.28 -17.45
CA VAL A 70 -3.33 1.17 -17.39
C VAL A 70 -2.19 1.84 -18.15
N ASP A 71 -2.47 2.93 -18.85
CA ASP A 71 -1.45 3.73 -19.55
C ASP A 71 -0.74 4.74 -18.62
N ALA A 72 0.31 5.37 -19.11
CA ALA A 72 1.08 6.36 -18.35
C ALA A 72 0.27 7.60 -17.92
N ASN A 73 -0.95 7.78 -18.44
CA ASN A 73 -1.86 8.88 -18.10
C ASN A 73 -2.99 8.44 -17.16
N GLY A 74 -3.02 7.17 -16.75
CA GLY A 74 -4.05 6.64 -15.85
C GLY A 74 -5.34 6.23 -16.54
N ASN A 75 -5.34 6.02 -17.86
CA ASN A 75 -6.48 5.47 -18.58
C ASN A 75 -6.40 3.95 -18.66
N ALA A 76 -7.55 3.28 -18.56
CA ALA A 76 -7.66 1.86 -18.84
C ALA A 76 -7.43 1.60 -20.33
N LYS A 77 -6.57 0.63 -20.65
CA LYS A 77 -6.46 0.06 -21.99
C LYS A 77 -7.71 -0.77 -22.31
N SER A 78 -7.95 -1.01 -23.60
CA SER A 78 -9.13 -1.74 -24.09
C SER A 78 -9.33 -3.10 -23.42
N ALA A 79 -8.24 -3.83 -23.15
CA ALA A 79 -8.27 -5.12 -22.47
C ALA A 79 -8.87 -5.03 -21.06
N LEU A 80 -8.46 -4.03 -20.27
CA LEU A 80 -8.99 -3.81 -18.93
C LEU A 80 -10.46 -3.37 -18.96
N THR A 81 -10.81 -2.45 -19.87
CA THR A 81 -12.20 -2.05 -20.06
C THR A 81 -13.09 -3.23 -20.43
N ALA A 82 -12.63 -4.13 -21.30
CA ALA A 82 -13.35 -5.35 -21.65
C ALA A 82 -13.53 -6.28 -20.43
N GLN A 83 -12.48 -6.51 -19.63
CA GLN A 83 -12.57 -7.30 -18.39
C GLN A 83 -13.62 -6.74 -17.41
N VAL A 84 -13.66 -5.41 -17.25
CA VAL A 84 -14.66 -4.75 -16.39
C VAL A 84 -16.07 -4.92 -16.95
N LEU A 85 -16.27 -4.68 -18.24
CA LEU A 85 -17.59 -4.85 -18.86
C LEU A 85 -18.10 -6.29 -18.79
N ASP A 86 -17.22 -7.27 -18.98
CA ASP A 86 -17.60 -8.69 -18.92
C ASP A 86 -17.92 -9.14 -17.48
N TYR A 87 -17.19 -8.61 -16.48
CA TYR A 87 -17.56 -8.75 -15.08
C TYR A 87 -18.95 -8.18 -14.79
N LEU A 88 -19.25 -6.97 -15.25
CA LEU A 88 -20.53 -6.32 -14.99
C LEU A 88 -21.70 -7.07 -15.63
N LYS A 89 -21.55 -7.55 -16.88
CA LYS A 89 -22.55 -8.40 -17.54
C LYS A 89 -22.83 -9.69 -16.77
N SER A 90 -21.76 -10.32 -16.26
CA SER A 90 -21.86 -11.62 -15.58
C SER A 90 -22.38 -11.51 -14.14
N ASN A 91 -22.23 -10.35 -13.49
CA ASN A 91 -22.52 -10.14 -12.07
C ASN A 91 -23.58 -9.05 -11.82
N GLY A 92 -24.51 -8.83 -12.76
CA GLY A 92 -25.66 -7.95 -12.57
C GLY A 92 -25.32 -6.48 -12.29
N ASN A 93 -24.24 -5.96 -12.88
CA ASN A 93 -23.77 -4.57 -12.73
C ASN A 93 -23.30 -4.17 -11.31
N THR A 94 -22.73 -5.10 -10.54
CA THR A 94 -22.19 -4.84 -9.19
C THR A 94 -20.82 -4.14 -9.21
N ILE A 95 -20.75 -2.95 -9.81
CA ILE A 95 -19.53 -2.14 -9.91
C ILE A 95 -18.91 -1.80 -8.54
N ASP A 96 -19.77 -1.63 -7.52
CA ASP A 96 -19.33 -1.35 -6.15
C ASP A 96 -18.49 -2.48 -5.56
N LYS A 97 -18.77 -3.72 -5.93
CA LYS A 97 -18.03 -4.90 -5.45
C LYS A 97 -16.61 -4.92 -6.03
N LEU A 98 -16.48 -4.64 -7.33
CA LEU A 98 -15.16 -4.51 -7.98
C LEU A 98 -14.36 -3.36 -7.35
N ASN A 99 -14.96 -2.17 -7.25
CA ASN A 99 -14.30 -0.99 -6.67
C ASN A 99 -13.91 -1.22 -5.20
N SER A 100 -14.74 -1.94 -4.44
CA SER A 100 -14.44 -2.32 -3.05
C SER A 100 -13.27 -3.31 -2.99
N ALA A 101 -13.23 -4.32 -3.87
CA ALA A 101 -12.13 -5.29 -3.91
C ALA A 101 -10.80 -4.61 -4.28
N ILE A 102 -10.80 -3.71 -5.26
CA ILE A 102 -9.64 -2.90 -5.63
C ILE A 102 -9.17 -2.06 -4.45
N ALA A 103 -10.08 -1.34 -3.79
CA ALA A 103 -9.76 -0.53 -2.61
C ALA A 103 -9.18 -1.37 -1.46
N SER A 104 -9.73 -2.57 -1.25
CA SER A 104 -9.25 -3.52 -0.24
C SER A 104 -7.83 -3.98 -0.52
N ALA A 105 -7.55 -4.40 -1.75
CA ALA A 105 -6.25 -4.87 -2.15
C ALA A 105 -5.20 -3.75 -2.10
N ALA A 106 -5.56 -2.55 -2.56
CA ALA A 106 -4.71 -1.38 -2.45
C ALA A 106 -4.41 -1.01 -0.98
N ALA A 107 -5.39 -1.12 -0.08
CA ALA A 107 -5.21 -0.86 1.35
C ALA A 107 -4.27 -1.85 2.07
N GLY A 108 -3.90 -2.97 1.43
CA GLY A 108 -2.84 -3.88 1.90
C GLY A 108 -1.44 -3.53 1.41
N THR A 109 -1.30 -2.40 0.71
CA THR A 109 -0.02 -1.93 0.18
C THR A 109 0.36 -0.57 0.73
N TYR A 110 1.65 -0.24 0.67
CA TYR A 110 2.15 1.12 0.84
C TYR A 110 3.14 1.49 -0.27
N VAL A 111 3.16 2.75 -0.68
CA VAL A 111 4.20 3.29 -1.55
C VAL A 111 5.42 3.56 -0.69
N SER A 112 6.57 3.04 -1.11
CA SER A 112 7.83 3.25 -0.40
C SER A 112 8.07 4.74 -0.13
N PRO A 113 8.45 5.11 1.10
CA PRO A 113 8.91 6.46 1.40
C PRO A 113 10.04 6.86 0.44
N ALA A 114 9.96 8.06 -0.13
CA ALA A 114 11.01 8.61 -0.97
C ALA A 114 11.97 9.49 -0.15
N ASN A 115 13.17 9.72 -0.69
CA ASN A 115 14.15 10.71 -0.22
C ASN A 115 14.77 10.47 1.17
N LEU A 116 14.55 9.31 1.81
CA LEU A 116 15.30 8.95 3.02
C LEU A 116 16.73 8.58 2.64
N GLN A 117 17.69 9.07 3.42
CA GLN A 117 19.10 8.73 3.32
C GLN A 117 19.46 7.59 4.29
N VAL A 118 20.63 6.98 4.11
CA VAL A 118 21.07 5.86 4.98
C VAL A 118 21.19 6.26 6.45
N ASN A 119 21.55 7.51 6.74
CA ASN A 119 21.63 8.08 8.09
C ASN A 119 20.26 8.45 8.66
N ASP A 120 19.21 8.45 7.83
CA ASP A 120 17.81 8.57 8.26
C ASP A 120 17.22 7.21 8.62
N LEU A 121 18.00 6.12 8.63
CA LEU A 121 17.51 4.81 9.07
C LEU A 121 17.57 4.68 10.59
N PHE A 122 16.56 4.01 11.14
CA PHE A 122 16.48 3.74 12.57
C PHE A 122 17.68 2.90 12.99
N SER A 123 18.57 3.48 13.81
CA SER A 123 19.87 2.89 14.12
C SER A 123 20.31 3.13 15.56
N GLY A 124 21.18 2.25 16.04
CA GLY A 124 21.73 2.32 17.38
C GLY A 124 22.87 1.32 17.56
N SER A 125 23.41 1.26 18.77
CA SER A 125 24.46 0.27 19.09
C SER A 125 23.89 -1.14 19.03
N THR A 126 24.64 -2.09 18.46
CA THR A 126 24.23 -3.51 18.41
C THR A 126 23.77 -4.01 19.79
N ASP A 127 22.65 -4.74 19.83
CA ASP A 127 21.99 -5.29 21.02
C ASP A 127 21.43 -4.26 22.03
N ALA A 128 21.58 -2.96 21.78
CA ALA A 128 20.94 -1.94 22.62
C ALA A 128 19.42 -2.00 22.45
N SER A 129 18.71 -2.01 23.57
CA SER A 129 17.25 -1.95 23.59
C SER A 129 16.75 -0.56 23.21
N TYR A 130 15.62 -0.51 22.51
CA TYR A 130 14.84 0.69 22.28
C TYR A 130 13.37 0.43 22.65
N SER A 131 12.67 1.49 23.02
CA SER A 131 11.24 1.47 23.33
C SER A 131 10.38 1.72 22.10
N GLY A 132 9.07 1.44 22.19
CA GLY A 132 8.11 1.86 21.17
C GLY A 132 8.09 3.39 20.98
N SER A 133 8.33 4.15 22.05
CA SER A 133 8.45 5.61 21.99
C SER A 133 9.68 6.06 21.19
N ASP A 134 10.80 5.34 21.25
CA ASP A 134 11.98 5.65 20.43
C ASP A 134 11.68 5.45 18.94
N VAL A 135 10.96 4.37 18.60
CA VAL A 135 10.49 4.13 17.22
C VAL A 135 9.52 5.22 16.79
N MET A 136 8.54 5.58 17.61
CA MET A 136 7.58 6.65 17.27
C MET A 136 8.26 8.02 17.15
N ASN A 137 9.27 8.32 17.97
CA ASN A 137 10.07 9.54 17.84
C ASN A 137 10.86 9.58 16.54
N TYR A 138 11.38 8.43 16.11
CA TYR A 138 12.00 8.27 14.81
C TYR A 138 10.98 8.53 13.68
N ILE A 139 9.84 7.83 13.68
CA ILE A 139 8.75 8.02 12.70
C ILE A 139 8.33 9.49 12.62
N ASN A 140 8.16 10.15 13.76
CA ASN A 140 7.71 11.54 13.85
C ASN A 140 8.70 12.58 13.31
N LYS A 141 9.97 12.22 13.09
CA LYS A 141 10.97 13.10 12.46
C LYS A 141 10.90 13.07 10.93
N HIS A 142 10.17 12.11 10.35
CA HIS A 142 10.07 11.93 8.91
C HIS A 142 8.60 11.97 8.47
N ASP A 143 8.19 13.06 7.81
CA ASP A 143 6.79 13.22 7.38
C ASP A 143 6.30 12.06 6.48
N SER A 144 7.20 11.52 5.65
CA SER A 144 6.95 10.35 4.80
C SER A 144 6.77 9.03 5.56
N LEU A 145 7.13 8.98 6.85
CA LEU A 145 6.92 7.82 7.73
C LEU A 145 5.74 8.03 8.67
N LYS A 146 5.43 9.27 9.07
CA LYS A 146 4.23 9.60 9.87
C LYS A 146 2.95 9.20 9.16
N SER A 147 2.95 9.40 7.85
CA SER A 147 1.83 9.04 7.00
C SER A 147 2.32 8.27 5.78
N LEU A 148 1.90 7.00 5.69
CA LEU A 148 2.10 6.21 4.49
C LEU A 148 0.89 6.35 3.57
N LYS A 149 1.11 6.10 2.28
CA LYS A 149 0.05 6.08 1.27
C LYS A 149 -0.02 4.71 0.63
N SER A 150 -1.22 4.21 0.32
CA SER A 150 -1.35 3.02 -0.53
C SER A 150 -0.90 3.30 -1.96
N GLY A 151 -0.75 2.27 -2.78
CA GLY A 151 -0.80 2.49 -4.23
C GLY A 151 -2.11 3.21 -4.60
N ALA A 152 -2.03 4.18 -5.51
CA ALA A 152 -3.19 4.84 -6.07
C ALA A 152 -3.96 3.86 -6.94
N TYR A 153 -5.25 3.73 -6.73
CA TYR A 153 -6.07 2.71 -7.36
C TYR A 153 -7.24 3.31 -8.15
N PRO A 154 -7.65 2.66 -9.25
CA PRO A 154 -8.73 3.18 -10.09
C PRO A 154 -10.10 2.94 -9.46
N VAL A 155 -11.05 3.81 -9.81
CA VAL A 155 -12.49 3.63 -9.57
C VAL A 155 -13.19 3.57 -10.92
N PHE A 156 -13.81 2.43 -11.21
CA PHE A 156 -14.51 2.19 -12.46
C PHE A 156 -15.98 2.61 -12.38
N ASP A 157 -16.55 3.06 -13.50
CA ASP A 157 -17.99 3.18 -13.71
C ASP A 157 -18.61 1.93 -14.34
N ALA A 158 -19.94 1.97 -14.52
CA ALA A 158 -20.71 0.90 -15.15
C ALA A 158 -20.37 0.67 -16.65
N ASN A 159 -19.62 1.57 -17.28
CA ASN A 159 -19.15 1.42 -18.67
C ASN A 159 -17.71 0.87 -18.72
N GLY A 160 -17.13 0.49 -17.59
CA GLY A 160 -15.74 0.01 -17.51
C GLY A 160 -14.70 1.10 -17.72
N LYS A 161 -15.08 2.37 -17.59
CA LYS A 161 -14.15 3.50 -17.65
C LYS A 161 -13.68 3.88 -16.24
N ILE A 162 -12.41 4.27 -16.13
CA ILE A 162 -11.89 4.88 -14.90
C ILE A 162 -12.46 6.29 -14.78
N THR A 163 -13.15 6.57 -13.67
CA THR A 163 -13.74 7.88 -13.36
C THR A 163 -12.89 8.71 -12.43
N SER A 164 -12.12 8.06 -11.56
CA SER A 164 -11.22 8.71 -10.62
C SER A 164 -10.14 7.74 -10.16
N TRP A 165 -9.07 8.32 -9.63
CA TRP A 165 -8.04 7.60 -8.89
C TRP A 165 -8.15 7.97 -7.42
N LYS A 166 -8.04 6.97 -6.54
CA LYS A 166 -8.09 7.16 -5.10
C LYS A 166 -6.85 6.60 -4.42
N GLN A 167 -6.56 7.09 -3.22
CA GLN A 167 -5.43 6.63 -2.43
C GLN A 167 -5.79 6.60 -0.94
N VAL A 168 -5.44 5.51 -0.27
CA VAL A 168 -5.62 5.39 1.18
C VAL A 168 -4.45 6.08 1.88
N THR A 169 -4.77 6.77 2.96
CA THR A 169 -3.78 7.34 3.88
C THR A 169 -3.75 6.53 5.15
N PHE A 170 -2.55 6.09 5.52
CA PHE A 170 -2.26 5.42 6.79
C PHE A 170 -1.58 6.42 7.73
N ASN A 171 -1.97 6.46 9.00
CA ASN A 171 -1.38 7.34 10.02
C ASN A 171 -0.75 6.51 11.13
N ALA A 172 0.52 6.77 11.47
CA ALA A 172 1.21 6.01 12.52
C ALA A 172 0.58 6.29 13.89
N GLU A 173 0.22 5.24 14.61
CA GLU A 173 -0.43 5.33 15.93
C GLU A 173 0.49 4.85 17.06
N THR A 174 1.15 3.71 16.84
CA THR A 174 2.00 3.08 17.86
C THR A 174 3.10 2.25 17.21
N ALA A 175 4.10 1.88 18.00
CA ALA A 175 5.18 1.01 17.58
C ALA A 175 5.66 0.12 18.73
N TYR A 176 6.30 -0.98 18.38
CA TYR A 176 6.78 -1.97 19.33
C TYR A 176 8.28 -1.82 19.62
N ALA A 177 8.63 -2.05 20.89
CA ALA A 177 10.01 -2.08 21.38
C ALA A 177 10.82 -3.24 20.79
N GLY A 178 12.13 -3.19 20.94
CA GLY A 178 13.05 -4.22 20.45
C GLY A 178 14.50 -3.91 20.77
N LYS A 179 15.41 -4.51 20.00
CA LYS A 179 16.86 -4.34 20.08
C LYS A 179 17.45 -4.10 18.70
N PHE A 180 18.45 -3.24 18.61
CA PHE A 180 19.14 -3.00 17.35
C PHE A 180 19.89 -4.24 16.87
N GLY A 181 19.67 -4.62 15.60
CA GLY A 181 20.30 -5.78 14.96
C GLY A 181 19.51 -7.09 15.12
N GLN A 182 18.29 -7.03 15.66
CA GLN A 182 17.43 -8.21 15.73
C GLN A 182 16.91 -8.60 14.34
N THR A 183 16.74 -9.89 14.10
CA THR A 183 16.29 -10.43 12.81
C THR A 183 14.80 -10.19 12.56
N THR A 184 13.98 -10.15 13.61
CA THR A 184 12.55 -9.86 13.51
C THR A 184 12.34 -8.34 13.44
N PRO A 185 11.72 -7.78 12.40
CA PRO A 185 11.45 -6.35 12.34
C PRO A 185 10.58 -5.85 13.50
N SER A 186 10.80 -4.61 13.94
CA SER A 186 9.88 -3.96 14.89
C SER A 186 8.66 -3.41 14.17
N GLU A 187 7.48 -3.73 14.67
CA GLU A 187 6.24 -3.32 14.05
C GLU A 187 5.89 -1.85 14.37
N VAL A 188 5.41 -1.13 13.35
CA VAL A 188 4.79 0.20 13.44
C VAL A 188 3.35 0.05 12.94
N VAL A 189 2.39 0.34 13.82
CA VAL A 189 0.97 0.15 13.55
C VAL A 189 0.37 1.47 13.07
N TYR A 190 -0.26 1.41 11.91
CA TYR A 190 -0.94 2.53 11.29
C TYR A 190 -2.46 2.34 11.33
N SER A 191 -3.20 3.44 11.53
CA SER A 191 -4.65 3.49 11.35
C SER A 191 -4.99 3.98 9.94
N PHE A 192 -6.13 3.55 9.40
CA PHE A 192 -6.71 4.15 8.20
C PHE A 192 -8.24 4.12 8.22
N ASN A 193 -8.85 5.00 7.42
CA ASN A 193 -10.28 4.95 7.13
C ASN A 193 -10.48 4.84 5.60
N PRO A 194 -10.93 3.68 5.09
CA PRO A 194 -11.07 3.47 3.65
C PRO A 194 -12.16 4.34 3.03
N SER A 195 -13.18 4.75 3.81
CA SER A 195 -14.24 5.64 3.34
C SER A 195 -13.76 7.08 3.11
N THR A 196 -12.59 7.45 3.64
CA THR A 196 -11.97 8.77 3.45
C THR A 196 -10.76 8.73 2.53
N ALA A 197 -10.65 7.69 1.68
CA ALA A 197 -9.61 7.63 0.65
C ALA A 197 -9.66 8.90 -0.22
N THR A 198 -8.50 9.52 -0.43
CA THR A 198 -8.38 10.79 -1.13
C THR A 198 -8.53 10.58 -2.63
N THR A 199 -9.44 11.30 -3.28
CA THR A 199 -9.49 11.39 -4.74
C THR A 199 -8.31 12.22 -5.23
N LEU A 200 -7.50 11.65 -6.11
CA LEU A 200 -6.34 12.33 -6.68
C LEU A 200 -6.78 13.29 -7.78
N THR A 201 -6.22 14.51 -7.75
CA THR A 201 -6.44 15.54 -8.78
C THR A 201 -5.50 15.39 -9.98
N THR A 202 -4.42 14.62 -9.80
CA THR A 202 -3.41 14.33 -10.83
C THR A 202 -3.04 12.85 -10.77
N PHE A 203 -2.71 12.28 -11.92
CA PHE A 203 -2.23 10.90 -11.98
C PHE A 203 -0.82 10.80 -11.36
N PRO A 204 -0.53 9.79 -10.52
CA PRO A 204 0.77 9.71 -9.84
C PRO A 204 1.94 9.57 -10.81
N THR A 205 2.99 10.36 -10.58
CA THR A 205 4.29 10.21 -11.22
C THR A 205 5.21 9.33 -10.39
N THR A 206 6.32 8.84 -10.98
CA THR A 206 7.28 7.96 -10.31
C THR A 206 7.77 8.59 -9.00
N SER A 207 7.67 7.86 -7.89
CA SER A 207 8.22 8.34 -6.62
C SER A 207 9.75 8.27 -6.65
N GLY A 208 10.42 9.23 -6.00
CA GLY A 208 11.88 9.36 -6.03
C GLY A 208 12.61 8.20 -5.37
N ASN A 209 13.92 8.10 -5.65
CA ASN A 209 14.81 7.09 -5.06
C ASN A 209 15.04 7.38 -3.57
N GLY A 210 15.38 6.35 -2.80
CA GLY A 210 15.74 6.49 -1.39
C GLY A 210 15.81 5.16 -0.66
N TYR A 211 16.14 5.22 0.63
CA TYR A 211 16.08 4.07 1.53
C TYR A 211 14.66 3.86 2.06
N ASN A 212 14.30 2.61 2.32
CA ASN A 212 13.03 2.25 2.93
C ASN A 212 13.32 1.58 4.29
N PRO A 213 12.91 2.17 5.43
CA PRO A 213 13.17 1.59 6.75
C PRO A 213 12.36 0.31 7.00
N PHE A 214 11.41 0.00 6.12
CA PHE A 214 10.55 -1.18 6.21
C PHE A 214 11.03 -2.40 5.42
N GLY A 215 12.15 -2.29 4.70
CA GLY A 215 12.69 -3.32 3.80
C GLY A 215 12.47 -3.04 2.32
#